data_AF-A0A381RIL2-F1
#
_entry.id   AF-A0A381RIL2-F1
#
_cell.length_a   1.000
_cell.length_b   1.000
_cell.length_c   1.000
_cell.angle_alpha   90.00
_cell.angle_beta   90.00
_cell.angle_gamma   90.00
#
_symmetry.space_group_name_H-M   'P 1'
#
loop_
_entity.id
_entity.type
_entity.pdbx_description
1 polymer ?
#
loop_
_entity_poly.entity_id
_entity_poly.type
_entity_poly.pdbx_seq_one_letter_code
_entity_poly.pdbx_strand_id
1 'polypeptide(L)'
;EYLDFYNGEGVQHIALETDDIVYTVGHLRKRGVEMLYIPDTYYDTVIDRVGKITEDIKELKKHGILIDRDDDGYLLQIFTKPLVDRPTLFFEIIQRKGAKSFGKGNFKALFIAIETEQKSRGNL
;
A
#
# COMPACT_ATOMS: atom_id res chain seq x y z
N GLU A 1 7.89 -11.92 -12.89
CA GLU A 1 8.83 -10.91 -12.36
C GLU A 1 9.49 -11.34 -11.04
N TYR A 2 8.79 -11.40 -9.89
CA TYR A 2 9.45 -11.74 -8.61
C TYR A 2 10.31 -13.01 -8.70
N LEU A 3 9.73 -14.14 -9.14
CA LEU A 3 10.45 -15.42 -9.22
C LEU A 3 11.66 -15.37 -10.15
N ASP A 4 11.56 -14.58 -11.23
CA ASP A 4 12.61 -14.42 -12.23
C ASP A 4 13.80 -13.62 -11.69
N PHE A 5 13.55 -12.56 -10.91
CA PHE A 5 14.59 -11.72 -10.32
C PHE A 5 15.11 -12.22 -8.96
N TYR A 6 14.29 -13.01 -8.25
CA TYR A 6 14.65 -13.64 -6.97
C TYR A 6 15.30 -15.02 -7.16
N ASN A 7 15.19 -15.61 -8.35
CA ASN A 7 15.67 -16.95 -8.71
C ASN A 7 15.05 -18.09 -7.88
N GLY A 8 13.76 -17.98 -7.54
CA GLY A 8 13.02 -19.00 -6.78
C GLY A 8 11.95 -18.41 -5.87
N GLU A 9 11.37 -19.26 -5.03
CA GLU A 9 10.41 -18.87 -4.00
C GLU A 9 11.04 -18.03 -2.87
N GLY A 10 10.24 -17.15 -2.27
CA GLY A 10 10.69 -16.35 -1.15
C GLY A 10 9.67 -15.35 -0.63
N VAL A 11 10.09 -14.53 0.32
CA VAL A 11 9.26 -13.49 0.94
C VAL A 11 9.22 -12.27 0.03
N GLN A 12 8.03 -11.96 -0.47
CA GLN A 12 7.80 -10.79 -1.32
C GLN A 12 7.69 -9.49 -0.51
N HIS A 13 7.01 -9.53 0.63
CA HIS A 13 6.89 -8.36 1.49
C HIS A 13 6.72 -8.73 2.96
N ILE A 14 7.02 -7.74 3.80
CA ILE A 14 6.80 -7.78 5.25
C ILE A 14 5.92 -6.58 5.61
N ALA A 15 4.81 -6.85 6.30
CA ALA A 15 3.93 -5.81 6.82
C ALA A 15 4.36 -5.40 8.23
N LEU A 16 4.48 -4.10 8.45
CA LEU A 16 4.84 -3.46 9.72
C LEU A 16 3.63 -2.67 10.23
N GLU A 17 3.13 -3.05 11.39
CA GLU A 17 1.97 -2.40 12.00
C GLU A 17 2.34 -1.09 12.70
N THR A 18 1.45 -0.10 12.62
CA THR A 18 1.57 1.19 13.31
C THR A 18 0.21 1.68 13.79
N ASP A 19 0.22 2.46 14.88
CA ASP A 19 -0.97 3.10 15.44
C ASP A 19 -1.26 4.48 14.81
N ASP A 20 -0.29 5.05 14.09
CA ASP A 20 -0.41 6.30 13.34
C ASP A 20 0.34 6.25 12.00
N ILE A 21 -0.38 5.83 10.96
CA ILE A 21 0.11 5.63 9.61
C ILE A 21 0.38 6.95 8.90
N VAL A 22 -0.38 8.01 9.18
CA VAL A 22 -0.16 9.33 8.55
C VAL A 22 1.16 9.89 9.04
N TYR A 23 1.39 9.86 10.36
CA TYR A 23 2.66 10.24 10.95
C TYR A 23 3.81 9.36 10.42
N THR A 24 3.65 8.04 10.49
CA THR A 24 4.68 7.07 10.10
C THR A 24 5.10 7.26 8.64
N VAL A 25 4.14 7.29 7.71
CA VAL A 25 4.41 7.43 6.27
C VAL A 25 4.99 8.80 5.95
N GLY A 26 4.49 9.86 6.56
CA GLY A 26 5.07 11.19 6.43
C GLY A 26 6.55 11.23 6.85
N HIS A 27 6.88 10.53 7.93
CA HIS A 27 8.25 10.43 8.44
C HIS A 27 9.16 9.50 7.61
N LEU A 28 8.63 8.42 7.03
CA LEU A 28 9.37 7.55 6.12
C LEU A 28 9.72 8.29 4.82
N ARG A 29 8.76 9.02 4.24
CA ARG A 29 8.99 9.84 3.04
C ARG A 29 10.03 10.92 3.27
N LYS A 30 9.99 11.63 4.41
CA LYS A 30 11.02 12.62 4.79
C LYS A 30 12.43 12.01 4.90
N ARG A 31 12.53 10.70 5.16
CA ARG A 31 13.79 9.96 5.23
C ARG A 31 14.20 9.33 3.90
N GLY A 32 13.47 9.61 2.81
CA GLY A 32 13.78 9.13 1.47
C GLY A 32 13.17 7.78 1.11
N VAL A 33 12.28 7.22 1.92
CA VAL A 33 11.57 5.98 1.55
C VAL A 33 10.54 6.29 0.47
N GLU A 34 10.70 5.64 -0.68
CA GLU A 34 9.76 5.73 -1.78
C GLU A 34 8.57 4.77 -1.59
N MET A 35 7.38 5.29 -1.88
CA MET A 35 6.13 4.52 -1.83
C MET A 35 5.62 4.29 -3.25
N LEU A 36 4.84 3.22 -3.44
CA LEU A 36 4.11 3.02 -4.67
C LEU A 36 3.13 4.18 -4.92
N TYR A 37 2.94 4.50 -6.20
CA TYR A 37 2.00 5.53 -6.61
C TYR A 37 0.59 4.96 -6.67
N ILE A 38 -0.35 5.63 -6.01
CA ILE A 38 -1.78 5.34 -6.07
C ILE A 38 -2.47 6.45 -6.85
N PRO A 39 -3.20 6.14 -7.94
CA PRO A 39 -3.92 7.15 -8.70
C PRO A 39 -4.94 7.91 -7.86
N ASP A 40 -5.02 9.22 -8.06
CA ASP A 40 -5.98 10.11 -7.40
C ASP A 40 -7.43 9.63 -7.51
N THR A 41 -7.79 9.02 -8.64
CA THR A 41 -9.14 8.50 -8.92
C THR A 41 -9.57 7.36 -7.99
N TYR A 42 -8.62 6.72 -7.29
CA TYR A 42 -8.93 5.77 -6.22
C TYR A 42 -9.74 6.43 -5.11
N TYR A 43 -9.34 7.64 -4.70
CA TYR A 43 -9.93 8.35 -3.57
C TYR A 43 -11.32 8.91 -3.87
N ASP A 44 -11.64 9.11 -5.14
CA ASP A 44 -12.93 9.63 -5.58
C ASP A 44 -14.08 8.65 -5.28
N THR A 45 -13.80 7.35 -5.17
CA THR A 45 -14.81 6.29 -5.00
C THR A 45 -14.62 5.45 -3.75
N VAL A 46 -13.45 5.49 -3.11
CA VAL A 46 -13.14 4.60 -1.98
C VAL A 46 -14.06 4.83 -0.78
N ILE A 47 -14.44 6.07 -0.50
CA ILE A 47 -15.29 6.42 0.65
C ILE A 47 -16.69 5.81 0.51
N ASP A 48 -17.24 5.76 -0.71
CA ASP A 48 -18.54 5.13 -0.95
C ASP A 48 -18.51 3.63 -0.66
N ARG A 49 -17.35 2.98 -0.86
CA ARG A 49 -17.14 1.55 -0.60
C ARG A 49 -16.88 1.24 0.87
N VAL A 50 -16.02 2.02 1.52
CA VAL A 50 -15.55 1.73 2.90
C VAL A 50 -16.33 2.47 3.98
N GLY A 51 -17.19 3.41 3.60
CA GLY A 51 -17.97 4.22 4.52
C GLY A 51 -17.11 5.16 5.37
N LYS A 52 -17.63 5.55 6.54
CA LYS A 52 -17.02 6.56 7.40
C LYS A 52 -15.75 6.05 8.08
N ILE A 53 -14.65 6.79 7.94
CA ILE A 53 -13.36 6.59 8.64
C ILE A 53 -13.06 7.78 9.57
N THR A 54 -12.00 7.69 10.37
CA THR A 54 -11.63 8.77 11.31
C THR A 54 -10.61 9.75 10.74
N GLU A 55 -9.79 9.30 9.81
CA GLU A 55 -8.70 10.03 9.20
C GLU A 55 -9.20 11.00 8.10
N ASP A 56 -8.48 12.10 7.88
CA ASP A 56 -8.77 13.02 6.79
C ASP A 56 -8.37 12.37 5.45
N ILE A 57 -9.36 12.16 4.57
CA ILE A 57 -9.15 11.58 3.24
C ILE A 57 -8.14 12.36 2.41
N LYS A 58 -8.01 13.68 2.62
CA LYS A 58 -7.01 14.50 1.92
C LYS A 58 -5.59 14.14 2.33
N GLU A 59 -5.36 13.87 3.62
CA GLU A 59 -4.05 13.42 4.11
C GLU A 59 -3.75 12.00 3.64
N LEU A 60 -4.74 11.10 3.63
CA LEU A 60 -4.57 9.76 3.06
C LEU A 60 -4.22 9.81 1.58
N LYS A 61 -4.91 10.64 0.79
CA LYS A 61 -4.65 10.87 -0.63
C LYS A 61 -3.24 11.40 -0.87
N LYS A 62 -2.85 12.45 -0.17
CA LYS A 62 -1.51 13.05 -0.24
C LYS A 62 -0.40 12.03 0.03
N HIS A 63 -0.65 11.07 0.92
CA HIS A 63 0.33 10.03 1.25
C HIS A 63 0.24 8.79 0.37
N GLY A 64 -0.82 8.59 -0.41
CA GLY A 64 -1.04 7.37 -1.19
C GLY A 64 -1.49 6.19 -0.33
N ILE A 65 -2.15 6.44 0.81
CA ILE A 65 -2.61 5.40 1.74
C ILE A 65 -3.94 4.82 1.23
N LEU A 66 -4.00 3.50 1.12
CA LEU A 66 -5.17 2.72 0.73
C LEU A 66 -6.05 2.39 1.94
N ILE A 67 -7.32 2.13 1.69
CA ILE A 67 -8.36 1.93 2.70
C ILE A 67 -9.21 0.72 2.32
N ASP A 68 -9.36 -0.21 3.24
CA ASP A 68 -10.30 -1.32 3.11
C ASP A 68 -11.09 -1.55 4.39
N ARG A 69 -12.24 -2.21 4.28
CA ARG A 69 -13.17 -2.47 5.39
C ARG A 69 -13.64 -3.91 5.40
N ASP A 70 -13.75 -4.48 6.59
CA ASP A 70 -14.45 -5.73 6.86
C ASP A 70 -15.53 -5.51 7.94
N ASP A 71 -16.13 -6.61 8.41
CA ASP A 71 -17.23 -6.59 9.38
C ASP A 71 -16.79 -6.08 10.77
N ASP A 72 -15.50 -6.18 11.11
CA ASP A 72 -14.96 -5.79 12.42
C ASP A 72 -14.43 -4.34 12.44
N GLY A 73 -14.18 -3.75 11.27
CA GLY A 73 -13.67 -2.37 11.17
C GLY A 73 -13.00 -2.08 9.84
N TYR A 74 -12.05 -1.14 9.82
CA TYR A 74 -11.29 -0.82 8.62
C TYR A 74 -9.79 -0.87 8.86
N LEU A 75 -9.03 -0.91 7.78
CA LEU A 75 -7.57 -0.90 7.79
C LEU A 75 -7.03 0.08 6.75
N LEU A 76 -5.86 0.61 7.05
CA LEU A 76 -5.11 1.52 6.21
C LEU A 76 -3.80 0.84 5.83
N GLN A 77 -3.41 0.92 4.56
CA GLN A 77 -2.22 0.25 4.05
C GLN A 77 -1.48 1.14 3.05
N ILE A 78 -0.16 1.04 3.03
CA ILE A 78 0.67 1.56 1.94
C ILE A 78 1.90 0.69 1.74
N PHE A 79 2.38 0.64 0.51
CA PHE A 79 3.49 -0.20 0.11
C PHE A 79 4.66 0.64 -0.35
N THR A 80 5.87 0.26 0.06
CA THR A 80 7.09 0.87 -0.45
C THR A 80 7.33 0.42 -1.89
N LYS A 81 8.15 1.16 -2.63
CA LYS A 81 8.84 0.57 -3.78
C LYS A 81 9.78 -0.57 -3.28
N PRO A 82 10.23 -1.47 -4.17
CA PRO A 82 11.30 -2.42 -3.84
C PRO A 82 12.50 -1.70 -3.23
N LEU A 83 13.07 -2.25 -2.15
CA LEU A 83 14.19 -1.61 -1.43
C LEU A 83 15.54 -1.80 -2.12
N VAL A 84 15.60 -2.69 -3.09
CA VAL A 84 16.77 -3.00 -3.91
C VAL A 84 16.39 -2.89 -5.37
N ASP A 85 17.39 -2.79 -6.25
CA ASP A 85 17.16 -2.65 -7.70
C ASP A 85 16.33 -3.80 -8.28
N ARG A 86 16.43 -4.98 -7.68
CA ARG A 86 15.62 -6.14 -8.06
C ARG A 86 14.19 -5.97 -7.55
N PRO A 87 13.16 -6.13 -8.40
CA PRO A 87 11.75 -6.03 -8.02
C PRO A 87 11.30 -7.25 -7.20
N THR A 88 11.82 -7.34 -5.97
CA THR A 88 11.69 -8.52 -5.11
C THR A 88 11.07 -8.14 -3.77
N LEU A 89 11.89 -7.72 -2.80
CA LEU A 89 11.44 -7.38 -1.46
C LEU A 89 10.97 -5.92 -1.36
N PHE A 90 9.77 -5.73 -0.84
CA PHE A 90 9.25 -4.42 -0.40
C PHE A 90 8.60 -4.53 0.99
N PHE A 91 8.24 -3.39 1.56
CA PHE A 91 7.56 -3.32 2.85
C PHE A 91 6.15 -2.78 2.71
N GLU A 92 5.28 -3.23 3.60
CA GLU A 92 3.95 -2.69 3.81
C GLU A 92 3.91 -1.99 5.17
N ILE A 93 3.32 -0.80 5.23
CA ILE A 93 2.93 -0.18 6.49
C ILE A 93 1.41 -0.32 6.63
N ILE A 94 0.97 -0.93 7.73
CA ILE A 94 -0.44 -1.22 7.99
C ILE A 94 -0.88 -0.60 9.32
N GLN A 95 -2.11 -0.06 9.36
CA GLN A 95 -2.78 0.35 10.57
C GLN A 95 -4.18 -0.26 10.60
N ARG A 96 -4.52 -0.92 11.71
CA ARG A 96 -5.82 -1.56 11.89
C ARG A 96 -6.70 -0.73 12.82
N LYS A 97 -7.94 -0.48 12.40
CA LYS A 97 -9.02 0.12 13.19
C LYS A 97 -10.15 -0.90 13.32
N GLY A 98 -9.85 -2.01 14.00
CA GLY A 98 -10.76 -3.14 14.23
C GLY A 98 -10.67 -4.26 13.19
N ALA A 99 -10.37 -3.92 11.93
CA ALA A 99 -10.33 -4.92 10.86
C ALA A 99 -9.30 -6.03 11.10
N LYS A 100 -9.74 -7.27 10.89
CA LYS A 100 -8.91 -8.49 11.06
C LYS A 100 -8.54 -9.15 9.73
N SER A 101 -9.14 -8.71 8.63
CA SER A 101 -8.85 -9.19 7.30
C SER A 101 -7.52 -8.64 6.73
N PHE A 102 -7.16 -9.09 5.54
CA PHE A 102 -5.93 -8.68 4.83
C PHE A 102 -6.15 -7.51 3.85
N GLY A 103 -7.36 -6.97 3.75
CA GLY A 103 -7.64 -5.88 2.82
C GLY A 103 -7.72 -6.34 1.35
N LYS A 104 -8.57 -7.34 1.04
CA LYS A 104 -8.69 -7.90 -0.33
C LYS A 104 -9.00 -6.84 -1.39
N GLY A 105 -9.73 -5.78 -1.04
CA GLY A 105 -10.00 -4.66 -1.94
C GLY A 105 -8.75 -3.83 -2.24
N ASN A 106 -7.87 -3.66 -1.24
CA ASN A 106 -6.58 -2.99 -1.41
C ASN A 106 -5.61 -3.80 -2.27
N PHE A 107 -5.67 -5.13 -2.24
CA PHE A 107 -4.83 -5.98 -3.10
C PHE A 107 -5.00 -5.65 -4.59
N LYS A 108 -6.21 -5.39 -5.07
CA LYS A 108 -6.41 -5.02 -6.48
C LYS A 108 -5.71 -3.69 -6.82
N ALA A 109 -5.81 -2.70 -5.93
CA ALA A 109 -5.15 -1.41 -6.11
C ALA A 109 -3.62 -1.55 -6.05
N LEU A 110 -3.11 -2.38 -5.14
CA LEU A 110 -1.71 -2.75 -5.05
C LEU A 110 -1.21 -3.40 -6.34
N PHE A 111 -1.92 -4.40 -6.86
CA PHE A 111 -1.53 -5.09 -8.10
C PHE A 111 -1.43 -4.11 -9.26
N ILE A 112 -2.41 -3.22 -9.43
CA ILE A 112 -2.37 -2.19 -10.48
C ILE A 112 -1.16 -1.25 -10.29
N ALA A 113 -0.86 -0.86 -9.05
CA ALA A 113 0.30 -0.02 -8.76
C ALA A 113 1.63 -0.73 -9.08
N ILE A 114 1.74 -2.02 -8.73
CA ILE A 114 2.91 -2.86 -9.06
C ILE A 114 3.03 -3.05 -10.57
N GLU A 115 1.95 -3.39 -11.28
CA GLU A 115 1.97 -3.55 -12.74
C GLU A 115 2.36 -2.25 -13.45
N THR A 116 1.91 -1.10 -12.95
CA THR A 116 2.30 0.20 -13.48
C THR A 116 3.80 0.44 -13.32
N GLU A 117 4.36 0.06 -12.18
CA GLU A 117 5.80 0.11 -11.91
C GLU A 117 6.59 -0.92 -12.73
N GLN A 118 6.03 -2.08 -13.03
CA GLN A 118 6.63 -3.10 -13.92
C GLN A 118 6.69 -2.61 -15.37
N LYS A 119 5.61 -1.99 -15.85
CA LYS A 119 5.56 -1.35 -17.18
C LYS A 119 6.60 -0.24 -17.30
N SER A 120 6.78 0.57 -16.26
CA SER A 120 7.79 1.65 -16.30
C SER A 120 9.22 1.12 -16.38
N ARG A 121 9.47 -0.12 -15.92
CA ARG A 121 10.75 -0.84 -16.01
C ARG A 121 10.91 -1.64 -17.31
N GLY A 122 9.87 -1.77 -18.12
CA GLY A 122 9.88 -2.55 -19.37
C GLY A 122 9.79 -4.07 -19.18
N ASN A 123 9.33 -4.54 -18.02
CA ASN A 123 9.28 -5.96 -17.67
C ASN A 123 7.88 -6.60 -17.82
N LEU A 124 6.96 -5.93 -18.53
CA LEU A 124 5.58 -6.39 -18.73
C LEU A 124 5.25 -6.58 -20.22
#